data_AF-A0A328ENB5-F1
#
_entry.id   AF-A0A328ENB5-F1
#
_cell.length_a   1.000
_cell.length_b   1.000
_cell.length_c   1.000
_cell.angle_alpha   90.00
_cell.angle_beta   90.00
_cell.angle_gamma   90.00
#
_symmetry.space_group_name_H-M   'P 1'
#
loop_
_entity.id
_entity.type
_entity.pdbx_description
1 polymer ?
#
loop_
_entity_poly.entity_id
_entity_poly.type
_entity_poly.pdbx_seq_one_letter_code
_entity_poly.pdbx_strand_id
1 'polypeptide(L)'
;MIKADGSGKDTVVSYRDYLTDASFTVGLESSDRNLLEKIAKALVSPQWVLFLGRKAFPLTKPPIFEFSNPVKPGSLEEHLLCGASAKRVLLESPDGERTQYDWPLCFGERRFKPRRFTVKYVPA
;
A
#
# COMPACT_ATOMS: atom_id res chain seq x y z
N MET A 1 3.04 -18.91 -28.72
CA MET A 1 4.31 -18.45 -29.32
C MET A 1 4.20 -18.67 -30.82
N ILE A 2 4.59 -17.73 -31.68
CA ILE A 2 4.43 -17.92 -33.13
C ILE A 2 5.53 -18.86 -33.62
N LYS A 3 5.35 -19.93 -34.40
CA LYS A 3 4.29 -20.96 -34.62
C LYS A 3 4.87 -21.90 -35.72
N ALA A 4 4.17 -22.99 -36.06
CA ALA A 4 4.53 -23.92 -37.15
C ALA A 4 4.47 -23.33 -38.58
N ASP A 5 4.02 -22.08 -38.73
CA ASP A 5 3.98 -21.29 -39.98
C ASP A 5 5.09 -20.23 -40.06
N GLY A 6 6.04 -20.22 -39.11
CA GLY A 6 7.40 -19.72 -39.35
C GLY A 6 7.69 -18.24 -39.06
N SER A 7 6.86 -17.47 -38.35
CA SER A 7 7.26 -16.09 -38.00
C SER A 7 6.81 -15.58 -36.64
N GLY A 8 7.59 -15.85 -35.58
CA GLY A 8 7.63 -14.93 -34.44
C GLY A 8 8.50 -15.32 -33.25
N LYS A 9 8.39 -14.49 -32.20
CA LYS A 9 9.37 -14.38 -31.10
C LYS A 9 9.23 -15.49 -30.05
N ASP A 10 10.37 -15.95 -29.55
CA ASP A 10 10.58 -17.01 -28.55
C ASP A 10 9.81 -16.82 -27.22
N THR A 11 9.67 -17.89 -26.42
CA THR A 11 9.13 -17.80 -25.04
C THR A 11 10.02 -16.85 -24.25
N VAL A 12 9.40 -15.89 -23.57
CA VAL A 12 10.08 -15.04 -22.60
C VAL A 12 9.80 -15.56 -21.20
N VAL A 13 10.86 -15.85 -20.45
CA VAL A 13 10.80 -16.20 -19.01
C VAL A 13 10.92 -14.93 -18.18
N SER A 14 10.12 -14.80 -17.12
CA SER A 14 10.22 -13.71 -16.14
C SER A 14 10.21 -14.24 -14.71
N TYR A 15 11.07 -13.70 -13.86
CA TYR A 15 11.11 -14.00 -12.42
C TYR A 15 10.40 -12.91 -11.63
N ARG A 16 9.66 -13.30 -10.59
CA ARG A 16 8.85 -12.39 -9.76
C ARG A 16 8.90 -12.83 -8.31
N ASP A 17 9.34 -11.92 -7.44
CA ASP A 17 9.37 -12.17 -6.01
C ASP A 17 8.05 -11.79 -5.34
N TYR A 18 7.72 -12.48 -4.26
CA TYR A 18 6.51 -12.34 -3.47
C TYR A 18 6.80 -12.47 -1.98
N LEU A 19 6.00 -11.81 -1.15
CA LEU A 19 6.00 -11.99 0.31
C LEU A 19 4.90 -13.00 0.68
N THR A 20 5.19 -13.92 1.59
CA THR A 20 4.25 -14.90 2.14
C THR A 20 4.07 -14.68 3.64
N ASP A 21 2.93 -15.11 4.18
CA ASP A 21 2.57 -15.02 5.61
C ASP A 21 2.75 -13.62 6.23
N ALA A 22 2.53 -12.57 5.43
CA ALA A 22 2.66 -11.20 5.86
C ALA A 22 1.30 -10.50 5.93
N SER A 23 1.08 -9.74 7.01
CA SER A 23 -0.07 -8.85 7.18
C SER A 23 0.42 -7.46 7.58
N PHE A 24 -0.21 -6.43 7.02
CA PHE A 24 0.14 -5.04 7.28
C PHE A 24 -1.08 -4.28 7.77
N THR A 25 -0.85 -3.35 8.69
CA THR A 25 -1.83 -2.32 9.04
C THR A 25 -1.36 -1.02 8.42
N VAL A 26 -2.24 -0.36 7.65
CA VAL A 26 -1.97 0.90 6.99
C VAL A 26 -3.00 1.91 7.48
N GLY A 27 -2.56 3.13 7.74
CA GLY A 27 -3.47 4.25 7.94
C GLY A 27 -3.03 5.45 7.13
N LEU A 28 -3.97 6.38 6.95
CA LEU A 28 -3.80 7.59 6.16
C LEU A 28 -4.08 8.78 7.07
N GLU A 29 -3.23 9.80 6.99
CA GLU A 29 -3.39 11.05 7.71
C GLU A 29 -3.63 12.19 6.73
N SER A 30 -4.54 13.09 7.06
CA SER A 30 -4.76 14.32 6.32
C SER A 30 -5.45 15.34 7.20
N SER A 31 -5.14 16.62 7.00
CA SER A 31 -5.93 17.72 7.55
C SER A 31 -7.29 17.86 6.85
N ASP A 32 -7.44 17.32 5.62
CA ASP A 32 -8.72 17.28 4.91
C ASP A 32 -9.51 16.01 5.30
N ARG A 33 -10.41 16.17 6.25
CA ARG A 33 -11.32 15.11 6.68
C ARG A 33 -12.21 14.59 5.54
N ASN A 34 -12.67 15.47 4.64
CA ASN A 34 -13.55 15.08 3.54
C ASN A 34 -12.82 14.14 2.56
N LEU A 35 -11.52 14.37 2.33
CA LEU A 35 -10.69 13.48 1.54
C LEU A 35 -10.63 12.08 2.16
N LEU A 36 -10.35 12.00 3.47
CA LEU A 36 -10.27 10.72 4.18
C LEU A 36 -11.61 9.96 4.14
N GLU A 37 -12.74 10.66 4.32
CA GLU A 37 -14.07 10.06 4.25
C GLU A 37 -14.42 9.55 2.84
N LYS A 38 -14.02 10.29 1.79
CA LYS A 38 -14.17 9.85 0.39
C LYS A 38 -13.36 8.59 0.11
N ILE A 39 -12.10 8.55 0.57
CA ILE A 39 -11.24 7.36 0.43
C ILE A 39 -11.85 6.17 1.18
N ALA A 40 -12.30 6.36 2.42
CA ALA A 40 -12.94 5.31 3.19
C ALA A 40 -14.17 4.73 2.47
N LYS A 41 -15.07 5.58 1.96
CA LYS A 41 -16.24 5.14 1.17
C LYS A 41 -15.84 4.34 -0.07
N ALA A 42 -14.82 4.80 -0.80
CA ALA A 42 -14.32 4.11 -1.98
C ALA A 42 -13.68 2.75 -1.66
N LEU A 43 -13.05 2.59 -0.49
CA LEU A 43 -12.51 1.31 -0.04
C LEU A 43 -13.59 0.33 0.39
N VAL A 44 -14.73 0.82 0.92
CA VAL A 44 -15.89 0.00 1.28
C VAL A 44 -16.65 -0.48 0.04
N SER A 45 -16.80 0.37 -0.96
CA SER A 45 -17.52 0.08 -2.20
C SER A 45 -16.66 0.43 -3.42
N PRO A 46 -15.64 -0.38 -3.74
CA PRO A 46 -14.68 -0.04 -4.78
C PRO A 46 -15.26 -0.23 -6.19
N GLN A 47 -14.94 0.69 -7.10
CA GLN A 47 -15.32 0.60 -8.51
C GLN A 47 -14.56 -0.50 -9.26
N TRP A 48 -13.35 -0.82 -8.81
CA TRP A 48 -12.50 -1.87 -9.36
C TRP A 48 -12.13 -2.89 -8.29
N VAL A 49 -11.85 -4.13 -8.70
CA VAL A 49 -11.36 -5.17 -7.80
C VAL A 49 -10.06 -4.73 -7.13
N LEU A 50 -10.03 -4.76 -5.80
CA LEU A 50 -8.84 -4.47 -5.01
C LEU A 50 -7.91 -5.70 -4.97
N PHE A 51 -6.61 -5.46 -5.02
CA PHE A 51 -5.57 -6.50 -4.95
C PHE A 51 -4.29 -5.96 -4.30
N LEU A 52 -3.48 -6.86 -3.73
CA LEU A 52 -2.24 -6.53 -3.05
C LEU A 52 -1.05 -6.58 -4.03
N GLY A 53 -0.79 -5.43 -4.67
CA GLY A 53 0.33 -5.25 -5.60
C GLY A 53 0.10 -5.83 -7.00
N ARG A 54 -0.21 -7.12 -7.12
CA ARG A 54 -0.50 -7.79 -8.41
C ARG A 54 -1.90 -8.40 -8.39
N LYS A 55 -2.61 -8.39 -9.53
CA LYS A 55 -4.01 -8.88 -9.65
C LYS A 55 -4.25 -10.32 -9.16
N ALA A 56 -3.22 -11.16 -9.15
CA ALA A 56 -3.29 -12.53 -8.65
C ALA A 56 -3.37 -12.65 -7.10
N PHE A 57 -3.24 -11.53 -6.38
CA PHE A 57 -3.18 -11.49 -4.91
C PHE A 57 -4.40 -10.75 -4.36
N PRO A 58 -5.55 -11.42 -4.18
CA PRO A 58 -6.73 -10.82 -3.61
C PRO A 58 -6.52 -10.47 -2.13
N LEU A 59 -7.36 -9.58 -1.60
CA LEU A 59 -7.40 -9.31 -0.17
C LEU A 59 -8.07 -10.49 0.55
N THR A 60 -7.53 -10.90 1.70
CA THR A 60 -8.13 -11.93 2.57
C THR A 60 -9.11 -11.36 3.60
N LYS A 61 -9.09 -10.03 3.80
CA LYS A 61 -9.98 -9.28 4.68
C LYS A 61 -10.34 -7.94 4.02
N PRO A 62 -11.49 -7.32 4.35
CA PRO A 62 -11.79 -5.96 3.91
C PRO A 62 -10.69 -4.98 4.34
N PRO A 63 -10.38 -3.95 3.54
CA PRO A 63 -9.29 -3.00 3.82
C PRO A 63 -9.64 -1.97 4.91
N ILE A 64 -10.85 -1.99 5.48
CA ILE A 64 -11.31 -1.10 6.54
C ILE A 64 -11.67 -1.94 7.77
N PHE A 65 -11.17 -1.54 8.95
CA PHE A 65 -11.44 -2.21 10.22
C PHE A 65 -12.80 -1.82 10.82
N GLU A 66 -13.10 -0.52 10.86
CA GLU A 66 -14.29 0.05 11.49
C GLU A 66 -15.15 0.78 10.45
N PHE A 67 -16.10 0.07 9.84
CA PHE A 67 -16.97 0.63 8.81
C PHE A 67 -17.85 1.79 9.32
N SER A 68 -18.24 1.78 10.58
CA SER A 68 -19.08 2.82 11.18
C SER A 68 -18.31 4.10 11.51
N ASN A 69 -16.98 4.01 11.72
CA ASN A 69 -16.14 5.15 12.08
C ASN A 69 -14.71 5.02 11.51
N PRO A 70 -14.55 5.08 10.17
CA PRO A 70 -13.26 4.84 9.53
C PRO A 70 -12.27 6.00 9.65
N VAL A 71 -12.72 7.19 10.07
CA VAL A 71 -11.90 8.41 10.17
C VAL A 71 -11.96 8.98 11.59
N LYS A 72 -10.83 8.86 12.29
CA LYS A 72 -10.67 9.25 13.70
C LYS A 72 -9.87 10.56 13.83
N PRO A 73 -10.15 11.39 14.83
CA PRO A 73 -9.30 12.53 15.16
C PRO A 73 -7.97 12.05 15.78
N GLY A 74 -6.93 12.88 15.73
CA GLY A 74 -5.60 12.58 16.27
C GLY A 74 -4.58 12.21 15.18
N SER A 75 -3.34 11.94 15.56
CA SER A 75 -2.30 11.57 14.61
C SER A 75 -2.33 10.08 14.27
N LEU A 76 -1.93 9.75 13.04
CA LEU A 76 -1.73 8.39 12.60
C LEU A 76 -0.66 7.69 13.42
N GLU A 77 0.39 8.42 13.81
CA GLU A 77 1.45 7.89 14.67
C GLU A 77 0.89 7.38 16.00
N GLU A 78 0.09 8.19 16.72
CA GLU A 78 -0.53 7.77 17.98
C GLU A 78 -1.39 6.51 17.81
N HIS A 79 -2.18 6.46 16.74
CA HIS A 79 -3.06 5.31 16.47
C HIS A 79 -2.30 4.04 16.07
N LEU A 80 -1.18 4.16 15.34
CA LEU A 80 -0.38 3.01 14.91
C LEU A 80 0.57 2.50 16.01
N LEU A 81 1.10 3.40 16.84
CA LEU A 81 1.99 3.05 17.94
C LEU A 81 1.22 2.54 19.17
N CYS A 82 -0.07 2.85 19.30
CA CYS A 82 -0.90 2.35 20.40
C CYS A 82 -1.15 0.83 20.29
N GLY A 83 -1.34 0.18 21.45
CA GLY A 83 -1.72 -1.22 21.57
C GLY A 83 -0.55 -2.19 21.59
N ALA A 84 -0.63 -3.25 20.77
CA ALA A 84 0.30 -4.38 20.84
C ALA A 84 1.77 -4.00 20.66
N SER A 85 2.60 -4.63 21.48
CA SER A 85 4.06 -4.49 21.51
C SER A 85 4.73 -5.23 20.32
N ALA A 86 6.04 -5.08 20.17
CA ALA A 86 6.84 -5.72 19.12
C ALA A 86 6.42 -5.38 17.66
N LYS A 87 6.24 -4.09 17.35
CA LYS A 87 5.89 -3.63 16.00
C LYS A 87 6.99 -2.77 15.39
N ARG A 88 7.16 -2.89 14.07
CA ARG A 88 7.94 -1.94 13.24
C ARG A 88 6.98 -1.05 12.46
N VAL A 89 7.04 0.25 12.69
CA VAL A 89 6.18 1.25 12.05
C VAL A 89 7.01 2.08 11.08
N LEU A 90 6.53 2.21 9.85
CA LEU A 90 7.13 3.08 8.83
C LEU A 90 6.23 4.31 8.69
N LEU A 91 6.80 5.48 8.97
CA LEU A 91 6.10 6.77 8.89
C LEU A 91 6.72 7.64 7.81
N GLU A 92 5.90 8.22 6.94
CA GLU A 92 6.38 9.17 5.94
C GLU A 92 6.81 10.46 6.65
N SER A 93 8.04 10.91 6.39
CA SER A 93 8.64 12.08 7.05
C SER A 93 9.62 12.77 6.10
N PRO A 94 9.55 14.11 5.91
CA PRO A 94 10.50 14.86 5.08
C PRO A 94 11.97 14.67 5.51
N ASP A 95 12.20 14.44 6.79
CA ASP A 95 13.53 14.28 7.40
C ASP A 95 13.87 12.81 7.70
N GLY A 96 13.11 11.87 7.13
CA GLY A 96 13.31 10.44 7.34
C GLY A 96 14.62 9.91 6.79
N GLU A 97 15.19 8.92 7.50
CA GLU A 97 16.49 8.32 7.19
C GLU A 97 16.46 7.39 5.97
N ARG A 98 15.28 6.85 5.61
CA ARG A 98 15.13 5.92 4.50
C ARG A 98 14.50 6.61 3.30
N THR A 99 15.12 6.50 2.13
CA THR A 99 14.54 6.97 0.86
C THR A 99 13.95 5.82 0.06
N GLN A 100 12.75 6.02 -0.52
CA GLN A 100 12.09 5.06 -1.41
C GLN A 100 11.54 5.77 -2.65
N TYR A 101 11.65 5.14 -3.82
CA TYR A 101 11.25 5.70 -5.12
C TYR A 101 9.87 5.21 -5.56
N ASP A 102 8.86 5.47 -4.74
CA ASP A 102 7.52 4.91 -4.91
C ASP A 102 6.39 5.95 -4.82
N TRP A 103 6.69 7.25 -4.74
CA TRP A 103 5.65 8.28 -4.80
C TRP A 103 5.18 8.44 -6.26
N PRO A 104 3.92 8.11 -6.59
CA PRO A 104 3.44 8.14 -7.96
C PRO A 104 3.27 9.57 -8.49
N LEU A 105 3.93 9.88 -9.61
CA LEU A 105 3.68 11.10 -10.39
C LEU A 105 2.69 10.83 -11.52
N CYS A 106 2.84 9.69 -12.19
CA CYS A 106 1.95 9.25 -13.25
C CYS A 106 2.00 7.72 -13.38
N PHE A 107 0.85 7.05 -13.18
CA PHE A 107 0.77 5.60 -13.32
C PHE A 107 0.87 5.13 -14.79
N GLY A 108 0.36 5.90 -15.74
CA GLY A 108 0.40 5.57 -17.17
C GLY A 108 1.82 5.56 -17.75
N GLU A 109 2.62 6.58 -17.38
CA GLU A 109 4.03 6.69 -17.78
C GLU A 109 4.99 5.99 -16.81
N ARG A 110 4.47 5.39 -15.73
CA ARG A 110 5.25 4.73 -14.67
C ARG A 110 6.34 5.64 -14.07
N ARG A 111 5.99 6.90 -13.84
CA ARG A 111 6.88 7.89 -13.24
C ARG A 111 6.66 7.99 -11.74
N PHE A 112 7.73 7.90 -10.98
CA PHE A 112 7.74 7.99 -9.53
C PHE A 112 8.84 8.94 -9.06
N LYS A 113 8.61 9.64 -7.95
CA LYS A 113 9.62 10.47 -7.27
C LYS A 113 10.04 9.82 -5.93
N PRO A 114 11.20 10.18 -5.38
CA PRO A 114 11.58 9.72 -4.05
C PRO A 114 10.68 10.32 -2.97
N ARG A 115 10.49 9.55 -1.90
CA ARG A 115 9.94 10.00 -0.62
C ARG A 115 10.72 9.38 0.53
N ARG A 116 10.64 10.04 1.69
CA ARG A 116 11.45 9.67 2.87
C ARG A 116 10.57 9.14 3.99
N PHE A 117 11.14 8.23 4.75
CA PHE A 117 10.47 7.54 5.84
C PHE A 117 11.36 7.45 7.07
N THR A 118 10.72 7.48 8.23
CA THR A 118 11.31 7.10 9.50
C THR A 118 10.76 5.76 9.97
N VAL A 119 11.65 4.90 10.47
CA VAL A 119 11.31 3.61 11.05
C VAL A 119 11.31 3.73 12.57
N LYS A 120 10.16 3.45 13.19
CA LYS A 120 10.02 3.35 14.64
C LYS A 120 9.82 1.90 15.05
N TYR A 121 10.39 1.53 16.19
CA TYR A 121 10.24 0.21 16.80
C TYR A 121 9.51 0.36 18.12
N VAL A 122 8.40 -0.35 18.27
CA VAL A 122 7.71 -0.51 19.55
C VAL A 122 8.29 -1.77 20.19
N PRO A 123 9.03 -1.67 21.31
CA PRO A 123 9.60 -2.84 21.98
C PRO A 123 8.50 -3.79 22.45
N ALA A 124 8.88 -5.04 22.74
CA ALA A 124 7.99 -6.09 23.24
C ALA A 124 7.49 -5.82 24.66
#